data_AF-A0A0Q6UHD5-F1
#
_entry.id   AF-A0A0Q6UHD5-F1
#
_cell.length_a   1.000
_cell.length_b   1.000
_cell.length_c   1.000
_cell.angle_alpha   90.00
_cell.angle_beta   90.00
_cell.angle_gamma   90.00
#
_symmetry.space_group_name_H-M   'P 1'
#
loop_
_entity.id
_entity.type
_entity.pdbx_description
1 polymer ?
#
loop_
_entity_poly.entity_id
_entity_poly.type
_entity_poly.pdbx_seq_one_letter_code
_entity_poly.pdbx_strand_id
1 'polypeptide(L)'
;MNDLLRILGDGLSIAALAIIAATAQGAWKRIPKGIAVPMLWDHTGEPSARAPKAVGLLAIPVVAIAVLLSFTLTQATFTDDPTRAIIIFLVRATLAASLALSQLFHLRFVIRTLQDEGQL
;
A
#
# COMPACT_ATOMS: atom_id res chain seq x y z
N MET A 1 15.35 7.67 -23.97
CA MET A 1 14.04 7.04 -23.67
C MET A 1 14.06 6.37 -22.29
N ASN A 2 15.08 5.58 -21.97
CA ASN A 2 15.14 4.77 -20.74
C ASN A 2 15.12 5.62 -19.46
N ASP A 3 15.79 6.78 -19.44
CA ASP A 3 15.74 7.70 -18.29
C ASP A 3 14.35 8.27 -18.01
N LEU A 4 13.55 8.51 -19.06
CA LEU A 4 12.19 9.04 -18.89
C LEU A 4 11.28 8.00 -18.20
N LEU A 5 11.33 6.75 -18.65
CA LEU A 5 10.59 5.63 -18.03
C LEU A 5 10.98 5.43 -16.57
N ARG A 6 12.27 5.57 -16.25
CA ARG A 6 12.79 5.51 -14.88
C ARG A 6 12.22 6.63 -14.02
N ILE A 7 12.31 7.88 -14.47
CA ILE A 7 11.81 9.06 -13.75
C ILE A 7 10.30 8.95 -13.53
N LEU A 8 9.53 8.55 -14.55
CA LEU A 8 8.09 8.35 -14.43
C LEU A 8 7.77 7.22 -13.43
N GLY A 9 8.51 6.12 -13.48
CA GLY A 9 8.35 5.01 -12.52
C GLY A 9 8.66 5.42 -11.08
N ASP A 10 9.68 6.26 -10.88
CA ASP A 10 10.02 6.81 -9.57
C ASP A 10 8.93 7.75 -9.06
N GLY A 11 8.48 8.69 -9.90
CA GLY A 11 7.38 9.60 -9.57
C GLY A 11 6.10 8.84 -9.21
N LEU A 12 5.75 7.80 -9.98
CA LEU A 12 4.57 6.97 -9.73
C LEU A 12 4.67 6.21 -8.40
N SER A 13 5.85 5.68 -8.08
CA SER A 13 6.07 4.97 -6.81
C SER A 13 5.99 5.91 -5.62
N ILE A 14 6.58 7.10 -5.73
CA ILE A 14 6.49 8.13 -4.70
C ILE A 14 5.03 8.55 -4.48
N ALA A 15 4.28 8.77 -5.57
CA ALA A 15 2.86 9.11 -5.48
C ALA A 15 2.04 8.01 -4.79
N ALA A 16 2.25 6.74 -5.16
CA ALA A 16 1.58 5.61 -4.51
C ALA A 16 1.94 5.51 -3.02
N LEU A 17 3.21 5.63 -2.66
CA LEU A 17 3.66 5.63 -1.26
C LEU A 17 3.07 6.81 -0.47
N ALA A 18 2.99 8.00 -1.06
CA ALA A 18 2.38 9.16 -0.43
C ALA A 18 0.89 8.94 -0.13
N ILE A 19 0.14 8.36 -1.08
CA ILE A 19 -1.27 7.99 -0.88
C ILE A 19 -1.40 6.96 0.25
N ILE A 20 -0.58 5.92 0.23
CA ILE A 20 -0.60 4.85 1.24
C ILE A 20 -0.27 5.41 2.63
N ALA A 21 0.74 6.28 2.73
CA ALA A 21 1.13 6.92 3.97
C ALA A 21 0.05 7.88 4.49
N ALA A 22 -0.49 8.75 3.62
CA ALA A 22 -1.53 9.71 4.00
C ALA A 22 -2.80 9.02 4.49
N THR A 23 -3.21 7.94 3.82
CA THR A 23 -4.39 7.16 4.21
C THR A 23 -4.17 6.41 5.52
N ALA A 24 -2.98 5.80 5.73
CA ALA A 24 -2.60 5.19 7.00
C ALA A 24 -2.60 6.21 8.15
N GLN A 25 -2.02 7.39 7.92
CA GLN A 25 -1.99 8.47 8.91
C GLN A 25 -3.40 8.99 9.22
N GLY A 26 -4.26 9.11 8.22
CA GLY A 26 -5.67 9.47 8.38
C GLY A 26 -6.42 8.48 9.29
N ALA A 27 -6.27 7.18 9.03
CA ALA A 27 -6.86 6.12 9.86
C ALA A 27 -6.25 6.10 11.27
N TRP A 28 -4.94 6.34 11.40
CA TRP A 28 -4.25 6.39 12.69
C TRP A 28 -4.82 7.46 13.62
N LYS A 29 -5.20 8.62 13.07
CA LYS A 29 -5.79 9.70 13.87
C LYS A 29 -7.23 9.40 14.31
N ARG A 30 -7.97 8.61 13.52
CA ARG A 30 -9.38 8.27 13.79
C ARG A 30 -9.56 7.14 14.79
N ILE A 31 -8.76 6.08 14.68
CA ILE A 31 -8.92 4.88 15.50
C ILE A 31 -8.33 5.14 16.91
N PRO A 32 -9.09 4.95 18.01
CA PRO A 32 -8.57 5.13 19.37
C PRO A 32 -7.39 4.20 19.69
N LYS A 33 -6.62 4.54 20.73
CA LYS A 33 -5.59 3.63 21.26
C LYS A 33 -6.26 2.42 21.92
N GLY A 34 -5.65 1.24 21.81
CA GLY A 34 -6.16 0.00 22.41
C GLY A 34 -7.16 -0.77 21.55
N ILE A 35 -7.67 -0.18 20.47
CA ILE A 35 -8.56 -0.86 19.52
C ILE A 35 -7.74 -1.77 18.60
N ALA A 36 -8.18 -3.03 18.51
CA ALA A 36 -7.62 -4.00 17.57
C ALA A 36 -8.24 -3.80 16.18
N VAL A 37 -7.39 -3.70 15.18
CA VAL A 37 -7.77 -3.43 13.79
C VAL A 37 -8.04 -4.77 13.08
N PRO A 38 -9.19 -4.95 12.43
CA PRO A 38 -9.47 -6.14 11.63
C PRO A 38 -8.51 -6.23 10.44
N MET A 39 -8.00 -7.43 10.20
CA MET A 39 -7.00 -7.74 9.18
C MET A 39 -7.52 -8.70 8.11
N LEU A 40 -8.43 -9.58 8.50
CA LEU A 40 -9.06 -10.56 7.62
C LEU A 40 -10.54 -10.58 7.94
N TRP A 41 -11.33 -10.82 6.90
CA TRP A 41 -12.77 -11.01 6.99
C TRP A 41 -13.07 -12.41 6.45
N ASP A 42 -14.02 -13.09 7.05
CA ASP A 42 -14.52 -14.35 6.52
C ASP A 42 -15.50 -14.12 5.35
N HIS A 43 -16.09 -15.21 4.84
CA HIS A 43 -17.08 -15.17 3.77
C HIS A 43 -18.42 -14.57 4.21
N THR A 44 -18.65 -14.41 5.51
CA THR A 44 -19.83 -13.74 6.09
C THR A 44 -19.61 -12.23 6.26
N GLY A 45 -18.38 -11.77 6.10
CA GLY A 45 -18.00 -10.37 6.27
C GLY A 45 -17.64 -10.03 7.72
N GLU A 46 -17.55 -11.00 8.62
CA GLU A 46 -17.11 -10.79 9.99
C GLU A 46 -15.58 -10.83 10.11
N PRO A 47 -14.97 -10.01 10.98
CA PRO A 47 -13.53 -9.96 11.13
C PRO A 47 -12.99 -11.23 11.81
N SER A 48 -12.32 -12.09 11.04
CA SER A 48 -11.78 -13.38 11.50
C SER A 48 -10.42 -13.25 12.19
N ALA A 49 -9.64 -12.21 11.86
CA ALA A 49 -8.37 -11.91 12.50
C ALA A 49 -8.24 -10.41 12.76
N ARG A 50 -7.70 -10.07 13.93
CA ARG A 50 -7.38 -8.69 14.31
C ARG A 50 -5.92 -8.57 14.72
N ALA A 51 -5.36 -7.39 14.50
CA ALA A 51 -4.02 -7.06 14.90
C ALA A 51 -3.99 -5.78 15.76
N PRO A 52 -2.95 -5.56 16.57
CA PRO A 52 -2.74 -4.28 17.21
C PRO A 52 -2.73 -3.16 16.19
N LYS A 53 -3.27 -1.98 16.55
CA LYS A 53 -3.37 -0.80 15.68
C LYS A 53 -2.11 -0.52 14.85
N ALA A 54 -0.93 -0.60 15.46
CA ALA A 54 0.33 -0.37 14.77
C ALA A 54 0.56 -1.36 13.62
N VAL A 55 0.37 -2.64 13.89
CA VAL A 55 0.53 -3.71 12.90
C VAL A 55 -0.54 -3.60 11.83
N GLY A 56 -1.81 -3.42 12.22
CA GLY A 56 -2.92 -3.41 11.27
C GLY A 56 -2.95 -2.23 10.30
N LEU A 57 -2.37 -1.08 10.71
CA LEU A 57 -2.30 0.11 9.86
C LEU A 57 -1.00 0.22 9.05
N LEU A 58 0.10 -0.37 9.55
CA LEU A 58 1.42 -0.22 8.94
C LEU A 58 1.86 -1.43 8.08
N ALA A 59 1.18 -2.57 8.17
CA ALA A 59 1.54 -3.77 7.39
C ALA A 59 1.64 -3.47 5.88
N ILE A 60 0.59 -2.91 5.27
CA ILE A 60 0.58 -2.58 3.84
C ILE A 60 1.57 -1.45 3.50
N PRO A 61 1.65 -0.34 4.25
CA PRO A 61 2.71 0.67 4.05
C PRO A 61 4.12 0.09 4.04
N VAL A 62 4.47 -0.77 5.00
CA VAL A 62 5.79 -1.38 5.10
C VAL A 62 6.07 -2.30 3.91
N VAL A 63 5.10 -3.13 3.51
CA VAL A 63 5.20 -3.98 2.31
C VAL A 63 5.36 -3.13 1.05
N ALA A 64 4.59 -2.05 0.91
CA ALA A 64 4.67 -1.18 -0.25
C ALA A 64 6.02 -0.48 -0.37
N ILE A 65 6.59 -0.01 0.74
CA ILE A 65 7.93 0.57 0.79
C ILE A 65 8.96 -0.48 0.33
N ALA A 66 8.92 -1.69 0.89
CA ALA A 66 9.86 -2.75 0.55
C ALA A 66 9.79 -3.13 -0.94
N VAL A 67 8.58 -3.29 -1.49
CA VAL A 67 8.36 -3.69 -2.89
C VAL A 67 8.71 -2.56 -3.86
N LEU A 68 8.32 -1.32 -3.59
CA LEU A 68 8.52 -0.23 -4.57
C LEU A 68 9.96 0.31 -4.54
N LEU A 69 10.63 0.28 -3.39
CA LEU A 69 12.05 0.66 -3.30
C LEU A 69 12.99 -0.44 -3.78
N SER A 70 12.61 -1.72 -3.77
CA SER A 70 13.49 -2.79 -4.24
C SER A 70 13.93 -2.60 -5.68
N PHE A 71 13.06 -2.04 -6.55
CA PHE A 71 13.39 -1.72 -7.95
C PHE A 71 14.54 -0.71 -8.06
N THR A 72 14.56 0.29 -7.19
CA THR A 72 15.61 1.31 -7.13
C THR A 72 16.88 0.74 -6.47
N LEU A 73 16.74 -0.03 -5.38
CA LEU A 73 17.86 -0.59 -4.62
C LEU A 73 18.64 -1.67 -5.38
N THR A 74 17.95 -2.49 -6.17
CA THR A 74 18.57 -3.55 -6.97
C THR A 74 19.18 -3.03 -8.28
N GLN A 75 19.07 -1.73 -8.55
CA GLN A 75 19.43 -1.11 -9.83
C GLN A 75 18.74 -1.73 -11.05
N ALA A 76 17.64 -2.47 -10.84
CA ALA A 76 16.88 -3.09 -11.94
C ALA A 76 16.41 -2.05 -12.97
N THR A 77 16.23 -0.80 -12.55
CA THR A 77 15.83 0.32 -13.41
C THR A 77 16.94 0.85 -14.33
N PHE A 78 18.20 0.44 -14.15
CA PHE A 78 19.33 0.82 -14.99
C PHE A 78 19.57 -0.28 -16.02
N THR A 79 18.90 -0.16 -17.18
CA THR A 79 19.07 -1.09 -18.30
C THR A 79 19.12 -0.34 -19.62
N ASP A 80 20.04 -0.78 -20.49
CA ASP A 80 20.20 -0.23 -21.84
C ASP A 80 19.18 -0.82 -22.83
N ASP A 81 18.53 -1.93 -22.46
CA ASP A 81 17.48 -2.57 -23.26
C ASP A 81 16.13 -1.85 -23.09
N PRO A 82 15.59 -1.22 -24.15
CA PRO A 82 14.32 -0.49 -24.09
C PRO A 82 13.12 -1.40 -23.80
N THR A 83 13.12 -2.64 -24.26
CA THR A 83 12.03 -3.59 -23.99
C THR A 83 12.00 -3.95 -22.51
N ARG A 84 13.17 -4.22 -21.92
CA ARG A 84 13.30 -4.48 -20.48
C ARG A 84 12.89 -3.26 -19.64
N ALA A 85 13.28 -2.05 -20.06
CA ALA A 85 12.87 -0.81 -19.38
C ALA A 85 11.33 -0.63 -19.35
N ILE A 86 10.65 -0.93 -20.46
CA ILE A 86 9.18 -0.88 -20.55
C ILE A 86 8.54 -1.93 -19.62
N ILE A 87 9.03 -3.17 -19.63
CA ILE A 87 8.50 -4.24 -18.77
C ILE A 87 8.61 -3.85 -17.30
N ILE A 88 9.79 -3.36 -16.87
CA ILE A 88 10.03 -2.96 -15.48
C ILE A 88 9.11 -1.80 -15.09
N PHE A 89 8.95 -0.81 -15.96
CA PHE A 89 8.03 0.29 -15.74
C PHE A 89 6.58 -0.19 -15.55
N LEU A 90 6.08 -1.05 -16.44
CA LEU A 90 4.70 -1.56 -16.36
C LEU A 90 4.46 -2.40 -15.11
N VAL A 91 5.38 -3.30 -14.77
CA VAL A 91 5.30 -4.11 -13.55
C VAL A 91 5.24 -3.22 -12.31
N ARG A 92 6.13 -2.22 -12.24
CA ARG A 92 6.15 -1.27 -11.13
C ARG A 92 4.88 -0.45 -11.05
N ALA A 93 4.34 -0.01 -12.18
CA ALA A 93 3.10 0.74 -12.25
C ALA A 93 1.90 -0.07 -11.75
N THR A 94 1.79 -1.34 -12.18
CA THR A 94 0.75 -2.25 -11.71
C THR A 94 0.88 -2.51 -10.21
N LEU A 95 2.09 -2.80 -9.71
CA LEU A 95 2.33 -3.02 -8.28
C LEU A 95 1.96 -1.78 -7.45
N ALA A 96 2.39 -0.60 -7.88
CA ALA A 96 2.08 0.66 -7.20
C ALA A 96 0.55 0.89 -7.11
N ALA A 97 -0.16 0.70 -8.22
CA ALA A 97 -1.62 0.83 -8.26
C ALA A 97 -2.32 -0.22 -7.38
N SER A 98 -1.92 -1.50 -7.47
CA SER A 98 -2.49 -2.59 -6.68
C SER A 98 -2.28 -2.39 -5.18
N LEU A 99 -1.09 -1.96 -4.75
CA LEU A 99 -0.79 -1.70 -3.35
C LEU A 99 -1.58 -0.50 -2.81
N ALA A 100 -1.66 0.58 -3.59
CA ALA A 100 -2.44 1.76 -3.20
C ALA A 100 -3.93 1.43 -3.07
N LEU A 101 -4.49 0.68 -4.03
CA LEU A 101 -5.88 0.22 -3.96
C LEU A 101 -6.09 -0.73 -2.78
N SER A 102 -5.18 -1.66 -2.54
CA SER A 102 -5.26 -2.59 -1.39
C SER A 102 -5.31 -1.83 -0.07
N GLN A 103 -4.48 -0.79 0.11
CA GLN A 103 -4.52 0.06 1.29
C GLN A 103 -5.85 0.80 1.43
N LEU A 104 -6.34 1.39 0.34
CA LEU A 104 -7.62 2.12 0.34
C LEU A 104 -8.80 1.21 0.69
N PHE A 105 -8.86 0.01 0.09
CA PHE A 105 -9.90 -0.96 0.38
C PHE A 105 -9.80 -1.48 1.80
N HIS A 106 -8.60 -1.91 2.24
CA HIS A 106 -8.36 -2.36 3.61
C HIS A 106 -8.85 -1.35 4.64
N LEU A 107 -8.42 -0.08 4.52
CA LEU A 107 -8.84 0.96 5.47
C LEU A 107 -10.33 1.28 5.38
N ARG A 108 -10.93 1.21 4.19
CA ARG A 108 -12.39 1.39 4.03
C ARG A 108 -13.16 0.30 4.78
N PHE A 109 -12.73 -0.95 4.70
CA PHE A 109 -13.35 -2.05 5.42
C PHE A 109 -13.10 -1.93 6.93
N VAL A 110 -11.87 -1.64 7.35
CA VAL A 110 -11.54 -1.39 8.77
C VAL A 110 -12.45 -0.32 9.38
N ILE A 111 -12.57 0.83 8.72
CA ILE A 111 -13.39 1.94 9.25
C ILE A 111 -14.85 1.52 9.34
N ARG A 112 -15.39 0.86 8.31
CA ARG A 112 -16.78 0.39 8.32
C ARG A 112 -17.04 -0.60 9.45
N THR A 113 -16.23 -1.64 9.56
CA THR A 113 -16.35 -2.65 10.62
C THR A 113 -16.27 -2.02 12.01
N LEU A 114 -15.34 -1.10 12.24
CA LEU A 114 -15.22 -0.42 13.54
C LEU A 114 -16.39 0.54 13.82
N GLN A 115 -16.98 1.17 12.79
CA GLN A 115 -18.19 1.99 12.94
C GLN A 115 -19.42 1.14 13.27
N ASP A 116 -19.60 0.01 12.59
CA ASP A 116 -20.70 -0.92 12.83
C ASP A 116 -20.62 -1.53 14.25
N GLU A 117 -19.41 -1.67 14.78
CA GLU A 117 -19.14 -2.12 16.16
C GLU A 117 -19.25 -1.00 17.21
N GLY A 118 -19.48 0.26 16.83
CA GLY A 118 -19.54 1.40 17.74
C GLY A 118 -18.18 1.77 18.38
N GLN A 119 -17.07 1.39 17.75
CA GLN A 119 -15.69 1.63 18.23
C GLN A 119 -15.05 2.88 17.60
N LEU A 120 -15.79 3.62 16.75
CA LEU A 120 -15.41 4.85 16.06
C LEU A 120 -16.43 5.96 16.27
#